data_AF-X1GEA0-F1
#
_entry.id   AF-X1GEA0-F1
#
_cell.length_a   1.000
_cell.length_b   1.000
_cell.length_c   1.000
_cell.angle_alpha   90.00
_cell.angle_beta   90.00
_cell.angle_gamma   90.00
#
_symmetry.space_group_name_H-M   'P 1'
#
loop_
_entity.id
_entity.type
_entity.pdbx_description
1 polymer ?
#
loop_
_entity_poly.entity_id
_entity_poly.type
_entity_poly.pdbx_seq_one_letter_code
_entity_poly.pdbx_strand_id
1 'polypeptide(L)'
;MDKQVSIMPCLDMQNGRVVKGVHFVDIRDAGDPVECARAYCQAGADELALLDITATVENRATMLDVVKRVAEVTTIPFTVGGGIRDVASAAAVIEAGADNVSVSSAAFRKPEVISQMIAEFGPEKVTVAIDVDQNESLPSGYEVYIDG
;
A
#
# COMPACT_ATOMS: atom_id res chain seq x y z
N MET A 1 18.09 -15.61 20.51
CA MET A 1 17.75 -14.25 20.03
C MET A 1 16.28 -14.31 19.73
N ASP A 2 15.46 -13.66 20.54
CA ASP A 2 14.01 -13.66 20.31
C ASP A 2 13.75 -12.93 19.01
N LYS A 3 13.14 -13.63 18.05
CA LYS A 3 12.81 -13.07 16.74
C LYS A 3 11.67 -12.08 16.97
N GLN A 4 11.95 -10.79 16.80
CA GLN A 4 10.92 -9.77 16.81
C GLN A 4 10.00 -9.98 15.60
N VAL A 5 8.70 -10.03 15.84
CA VAL A 5 7.66 -10.15 14.82
C VAL A 5 6.92 -8.82 14.78
N SER A 6 6.80 -8.22 13.59
CA SER A 6 5.96 -7.04 13.35
C SER A 6 4.61 -7.50 12.79
N ILE A 7 3.52 -6.94 13.31
CA ILE A 7 2.15 -7.19 12.87
C ILE A 7 1.64 -5.94 12.15
N MET A 8 1.43 -6.07 10.83
CA MET A 8 0.92 -5.02 9.97
C MET A 8 -0.45 -5.44 9.38
N PRO A 9 -1.58 -4.95 9.92
CA PRO A 9 -2.88 -5.11 9.30
C PRO A 9 -2.93 -4.37 7.96
N CYS A 10 -3.53 -5.01 6.95
CA CYS A 10 -3.70 -4.42 5.62
C CYS A 10 -5.18 -4.09 5.38
N LEU A 11 -5.44 -2.86 4.94
CA LEU A 11 -6.76 -2.35 4.58
C LEU A 11 -6.83 -2.19 3.07
N ASP A 12 -7.60 -3.07 2.42
CA ASP A 12 -7.93 -2.90 1.00
C ASP A 12 -8.97 -1.79 0.86
N MET A 13 -8.66 -0.84 -0.01
CA MET A 13 -9.39 0.42 -0.16
C MET A 13 -10.00 0.50 -1.56
N GLN A 14 -11.29 0.81 -1.63
CA GLN A 14 -11.94 1.11 -2.90
C GLN A 14 -12.90 2.29 -2.72
N ASN A 15 -12.77 3.32 -3.57
CA ASN A 15 -13.61 4.51 -3.54
C ASN A 15 -13.70 5.17 -2.14
N GLY A 16 -12.59 5.17 -1.40
CA GLY A 16 -12.49 5.74 -0.06
C GLY A 16 -13.15 4.93 1.07
N ARG A 17 -13.53 3.68 0.81
CA ARG A 17 -14.05 2.74 1.81
C ARG A 17 -13.13 1.54 1.97
N VAL A 18 -13.02 1.00 3.19
CA VAL A 18 -12.36 -0.29 3.39
C VAL A 18 -13.29 -1.35 2.82
N VAL A 19 -12.74 -2.28 2.05
CA VAL A 19 -13.50 -3.35 1.44
C VAL A 19 -12.95 -4.72 1.79
N LYS A 20 -13.80 -5.73 1.71
CA LYS A 20 -13.40 -7.15 1.79
C LYS A 20 -14.13 -7.95 0.71
N GLY A 21 -13.43 -8.88 0.11
CA GLY A 21 -13.96 -9.81 -0.89
C GLY A 21 -13.09 -11.06 -0.97
N VAL A 22 -13.43 -11.97 -1.87
CA VAL A 22 -12.63 -13.16 -2.18
C VAL A 22 -12.14 -13.02 -3.61
N HIS A 23 -10.82 -12.94 -3.83
CA HIS A 23 -10.22 -12.72 -5.16
C HIS A 23 -10.82 -11.52 -5.91
N PHE A 24 -11.09 -10.41 -5.22
CA PHE A 24 -11.75 -9.21 -5.76
C PHE A 24 -13.17 -9.45 -6.32
N VAL A 25 -13.78 -10.60 -6.00
CA VAL A 25 -15.19 -10.93 -6.25
C VAL A 25 -16.00 -10.71 -4.96
N ASP A 26 -17.27 -10.35 -5.12
CA ASP A 26 -18.21 -10.08 -4.02
C ASP A 26 -17.69 -9.05 -3.02
N ILE A 27 -17.08 -7.98 -3.53
CA ILE A 27 -16.54 -6.87 -2.73
C ILE A 27 -17.67 -6.23 -1.90
N ARG A 28 -17.49 -6.22 -0.58
CA ARG A 28 -18.41 -5.59 0.38
C ARG A 28 -17.69 -4.48 1.13
N ASP A 29 -18.45 -3.42 1.45
CA ASP A 29 -18.00 -2.38 2.37
C ASP A 29 -17.76 -3.00 3.75
N ALA A 30 -16.55 -2.82 4.26
CA ALA A 30 -16.07 -3.33 5.52
C ALA A 30 -15.86 -2.24 6.58
N GLY A 31 -15.98 -0.95 6.23
CA GLY A 31 -15.88 0.14 7.19
C GLY A 31 -15.25 1.44 6.67
N ASP A 32 -15.25 2.45 7.56
CA ASP A 32 -14.52 3.70 7.35
C ASP A 32 -13.02 3.50 7.67
N PRO A 33 -12.10 3.96 6.80
CA PRO A 33 -10.65 3.76 7.00
C PRO A 33 -10.11 4.40 8.28
N VAL A 34 -10.67 5.53 8.69
CA VAL A 34 -10.25 6.25 9.91
C VAL A 34 -10.63 5.45 11.15
N GLU A 35 -11.84 4.86 11.15
CA GLU A 35 -12.29 3.99 12.25
C GLU A 35 -11.45 2.72 12.32
N CYS A 36 -11.16 2.08 11.18
CA CYS A 36 -10.31 0.90 11.11
C CYS A 36 -8.88 1.19 11.59
N ALA A 37 -8.27 2.28 11.12
CA ALA A 37 -6.92 2.69 11.53
C ALA A 37 -6.84 2.92 13.05
N ARG A 38 -7.81 3.65 13.61
CA ARG A 38 -7.89 3.89 15.06
C ARG A 38 -8.02 2.57 15.83
N ALA A 39 -8.86 1.66 15.36
CA ALA A 39 -9.06 0.36 16.01
C ALA A 39 -7.77 -0.48 16.01
N TYR A 40 -7.04 -0.52 14.90
CA TYR A 40 -5.78 -1.27 14.83
C TYR A 40 -4.66 -0.64 15.65
N CYS A 41 -4.56 0.69 15.70
CA CYS A 41 -3.64 1.39 16.60
C CYS A 41 -3.92 1.03 18.07
N GLN A 42 -5.19 1.04 18.48
CA GLN A 42 -5.59 0.68 19.85
C GLN A 42 -5.39 -0.79 20.19
N ALA A 43 -5.45 -1.66 19.18
CA ALA A 43 -5.20 -3.09 19.33
C ALA A 43 -3.71 -3.45 19.44
N GLY A 44 -2.80 -2.48 19.23
CA GLY A 44 -1.35 -2.68 19.33
C GLY A 44 -0.72 -3.26 18.06
N ALA A 45 -1.25 -2.92 16.88
CA ALA A 45 -0.53 -3.16 15.63
C ALA A 45 0.81 -2.40 15.64
N ASP A 46 1.84 -2.98 15.02
CA ASP A 46 3.16 -2.37 14.92
C ASP A 46 3.22 -1.35 13.77
N GLU A 47 2.53 -1.67 12.68
CA GLU A 47 2.43 -0.86 11.45
C GLU A 47 1.03 -1.03 10.83
N LEU A 48 0.71 -0.24 9.81
CA LEU A 48 -0.53 -0.35 9.04
C LEU A 48 -0.25 -0.26 7.53
N ALA A 49 -0.99 -1.00 6.71
CA ALA A 49 -0.98 -0.83 5.26
C ALA A 49 -2.35 -0.40 4.73
N LEU A 50 -2.37 0.58 3.83
CA LEU A 50 -3.54 1.00 3.06
C LEU A 50 -3.26 0.76 1.58
N LEU A 51 -3.99 -0.16 0.95
CA LEU A 51 -3.82 -0.50 -0.46
C LEU A 51 -5.04 -0.08 -1.26
N ASP A 52 -4.90 0.94 -2.12
CA ASP A 52 -5.98 1.38 -3.00
C ASP A 52 -6.07 0.49 -4.24
N ILE A 53 -7.18 -0.26 -4.33
CA ILE A 53 -7.52 -1.14 -5.46
C ILE A 53 -8.43 -0.46 -6.48
N THR A 54 -8.59 0.87 -6.38
CA THR A 54 -9.40 1.63 -7.34
C THR A 54 -8.66 1.74 -8.68
N ALA A 55 -9.18 1.08 -9.71
CA ALA A 55 -8.55 0.96 -11.03
C ALA A 55 -8.40 2.27 -11.85
N THR A 56 -8.91 3.41 -11.37
CA THR A 56 -9.02 4.65 -12.17
C THR A 56 -8.16 5.80 -11.63
N VAL A 57 -7.42 6.45 -12.53
CA VAL A 57 -6.62 7.67 -12.25
C VAL A 57 -7.47 8.80 -11.66
N GLU A 58 -8.76 8.84 -11.99
CA GLU A 58 -9.71 9.88 -11.57
C GLU A 58 -9.97 9.89 -10.05
N ASN A 59 -9.65 8.83 -9.31
CA ASN A 59 -9.92 8.75 -7.87
C ASN A 59 -8.71 9.09 -6.97
N ARG A 60 -7.62 9.59 -7.55
CA ARG A 60 -6.40 9.93 -6.80
C ARG A 60 -6.64 11.01 -5.74
N ALA A 61 -7.50 11.99 -6.01
CA ALA A 61 -7.85 13.03 -5.03
C ALA A 61 -8.55 12.42 -3.81
N THR A 62 -9.45 11.45 -4.03
CA THR A 62 -10.16 10.73 -2.97
C THR A 62 -9.19 9.92 -2.11
N MET A 63 -8.22 9.23 -2.73
CA MET A 63 -7.19 8.50 -1.99
C MET A 63 -6.36 9.45 -1.13
N LEU A 64 -5.90 10.59 -1.66
CA LEU A 64 -5.11 11.55 -0.87
C LEU A 64 -5.90 12.18 0.29
N ASP A 65 -7.20 12.43 0.12
CA ASP A 65 -8.06 12.90 1.22
C ASP A 65 -8.18 11.85 2.33
N VAL A 66 -8.38 10.58 1.94
CA VAL A 66 -8.43 9.46 2.90
C VAL A 66 -7.10 9.31 3.63
N VAL A 67 -5.97 9.37 2.93
CA VAL A 67 -4.64 9.32 3.54
C VAL A 67 -4.46 10.41 4.59
N LYS A 68 -4.86 11.66 4.29
CA LYS A 68 -4.81 12.77 5.26
C LYS A 68 -5.64 12.49 6.50
N ARG A 69 -6.90 12.07 6.33
CA ARG A 69 -7.81 11.75 7.43
C ARG A 69 -7.31 10.57 8.28
N VAL A 70 -6.65 9.60 7.67
CA VAL A 70 -6.03 8.46 8.37
C VAL A 70 -4.77 8.89 9.12
N ALA A 71 -3.94 9.75 8.52
CA ALA A 71 -2.75 10.31 9.17
C ALA A 71 -3.09 11.09 10.46
N GLU A 72 -4.25 11.74 10.52
CA GLU A 72 -4.71 12.47 11.72
C GLU A 72 -4.99 11.55 12.93
N VAL A 73 -5.22 10.25 12.73
CA VAL A 73 -5.62 9.32 13.80
C VAL A 73 -4.64 8.17 14.02
N THR A 74 -3.77 7.89 13.04
CA THR A 74 -2.83 6.78 13.10
C THR A 74 -1.65 7.16 14.00
N THR A 75 -1.33 6.29 14.96
CA THR A 75 -0.24 6.53 15.93
C THR A 75 0.98 5.62 15.71
N ILE A 76 0.95 4.83 14.63
CA ILE A 76 1.97 3.87 14.22
C ILE A 76 2.36 4.16 12.75
N PRO A 77 3.54 3.72 12.28
CA PRO A 77 3.92 3.93 10.89
C PRO A 77 2.90 3.29 9.95
N PHE A 78 2.56 3.97 8.87
CA PHE A 78 1.69 3.39 7.84
C PHE A 78 2.20 3.56 6.42
N THR A 79 2.03 2.48 5.66
CA THR A 79 2.42 2.37 4.26
C THR A 79 1.20 2.51 3.37
N VAL A 80 1.31 3.32 2.32
CA VAL A 80 0.25 3.44 1.31
C VAL A 80 0.72 2.87 -0.02
N GLY A 81 -0.09 2.00 -0.61
CA GLY A 81 0.12 1.41 -1.93
C GLY A 81 -1.11 1.55 -2.82
N GLY A 82 -0.97 1.19 -4.10
CA GLY A 82 -2.03 1.32 -5.11
C GLY A 82 -1.82 2.50 -6.04
N GLY A 83 -1.56 2.22 -7.32
CA GLY A 83 -1.47 3.25 -8.37
C GLY A 83 -0.28 4.24 -8.26
N ILE A 84 0.72 3.94 -7.43
CA ILE A 84 1.98 4.71 -7.34
C ILE A 84 2.90 4.31 -8.49
N ARG A 85 3.23 5.24 -9.37
CA ARG A 85 3.89 4.96 -10.67
C ARG A 85 5.20 5.71 -10.89
N ASP A 86 5.40 6.77 -10.14
CA ASP A 86 6.51 7.70 -10.30
C ASP A 86 6.78 8.45 -8.97
N VAL A 87 7.91 9.15 -8.91
CA VAL A 87 8.32 9.95 -7.75
C VAL A 87 7.25 10.98 -7.37
N ALA A 88 6.60 11.62 -8.35
CA ALA A 88 5.58 12.64 -8.06
C ALA A 88 4.35 12.06 -7.35
N SER A 89 3.89 10.88 -7.77
CA SER A 89 2.78 10.18 -7.11
C SER A 89 3.16 9.69 -5.72
N ALA A 90 4.39 9.24 -5.50
CA ALA A 90 4.89 8.90 -4.17
C ALA A 90 5.00 10.13 -3.26
N ALA A 91 5.54 11.25 -3.77
CA ALA A 91 5.64 12.51 -3.04
C ALA A 91 4.26 12.96 -2.54
N ALA A 92 3.25 12.96 -3.41
CA ALA A 92 1.90 13.38 -3.04
C ALA A 92 1.29 12.53 -1.89
N VAL A 93 1.59 11.24 -1.86
CA VAL A 93 1.13 10.31 -0.80
C VAL A 93 1.86 10.54 0.52
N ILE A 94 3.19 10.75 0.46
CA ILE A 94 4.01 11.08 1.64
C ILE A 94 3.58 12.46 2.20
N GLU A 95 3.38 13.45 1.34
CA GLU A 95 2.90 14.78 1.72
C GLU A 95 1.48 14.76 2.31
N ALA A 96 0.66 13.78 1.91
CA ALA A 96 -0.65 13.55 2.52
C ALA A 96 -0.56 12.93 3.92
N GLY A 97 0.60 12.43 4.34
CA GLY A 97 0.86 11.99 5.70
C GLY A 97 1.28 10.53 5.84
N ALA A 98 1.44 9.78 4.73
CA ALA A 98 2.00 8.43 4.79
C ALA A 98 3.49 8.43 5.18
N ASP A 99 3.90 7.50 6.01
CA ASP A 99 5.32 7.33 6.35
C ASP A 99 6.09 6.74 5.17
N ASN A 100 5.50 5.72 4.55
CA ASN A 100 6.09 4.91 3.49
C ASN A 100 5.15 4.76 2.29
N VAL A 101 5.72 4.51 1.11
CA VAL A 101 4.99 4.16 -0.11
C VAL A 101 5.30 2.74 -0.55
N SER A 102 4.31 2.07 -1.14
CA SER A 102 4.47 0.76 -1.76
C SER A 102 4.29 0.82 -3.27
N VAL A 103 5.26 0.29 -4.01
CA VAL A 103 5.26 0.19 -5.48
C VAL A 103 5.36 -1.28 -5.91
N SER A 104 4.52 -1.70 -6.86
CA SER A 104 4.53 -3.05 -7.45
C SER A 104 4.72 -2.97 -8.97
N SER A 105 3.64 -3.00 -9.74
CA SER A 105 3.69 -3.13 -11.20
C SER A 105 4.48 -2.04 -11.92
N ALA A 106 4.58 -0.83 -11.37
CA ALA A 106 5.43 0.23 -11.93
C ALA A 106 6.92 -0.06 -11.76
N ALA A 107 7.32 -0.64 -10.63
CA ALA A 107 8.69 -1.07 -10.37
C ALA A 107 9.11 -2.24 -11.27
N PHE A 108 8.18 -3.13 -11.61
CA PHE A 108 8.43 -4.18 -12.60
C PHE A 108 8.68 -3.59 -14.01
N ARG A 109 7.83 -2.65 -14.44
CA ARG A 109 7.93 -2.05 -15.78
C ARG A 109 9.12 -1.13 -15.95
N LYS A 110 9.46 -0.39 -14.89
CA LYS A 110 10.53 0.61 -14.90
C LYS A 110 11.29 0.53 -13.57
N PRO A 111 12.22 -0.42 -13.42
CA PRO A 111 12.97 -0.62 -12.17
C PRO A 111 13.70 0.63 -11.66
N GLU A 112 14.06 1.56 -12.56
CA GLU A 112 14.70 2.82 -12.22
C GLU A 112 13.82 3.71 -11.33
N VAL A 113 12.50 3.49 -11.28
CA VAL A 113 11.61 4.23 -10.39
C VAL A 113 11.99 4.01 -8.91
N ILE A 114 12.49 2.81 -8.56
CA ILE A 114 12.90 2.49 -7.20
C ILE A 114 14.08 3.38 -6.79
N SER A 115 15.13 3.42 -7.62
CA SER A 115 16.32 4.23 -7.31
C SER A 115 16.00 5.73 -7.30
N GLN A 116 15.08 6.18 -8.15
CA GLN A 116 14.58 7.55 -8.13
C GLN A 116 13.82 7.89 -6.84
N MET A 117 12.94 7.01 -6.36
CA MET A 117 12.23 7.19 -5.10
C MET A 117 13.17 7.15 -3.90
N ILE A 118 14.15 6.24 -3.89
CA ILE A 118 15.15 6.16 -2.81
C ILE A 118 16.01 7.43 -2.76
N ALA A 119 16.41 7.97 -3.92
CA ALA A 119 17.21 9.19 -3.99
C ALA A 119 16.45 10.41 -3.44
N GLU A 120 15.12 10.45 -3.61
CA GLU A 120 14.27 11.54 -3.14
C GLU A 120 13.86 11.40 -1.67
N PHE A 121 13.44 10.20 -1.26
CA PHE A 121 12.74 9.99 0.02
C PHE A 121 13.54 9.22 1.07
N GLY A 122 14.65 8.58 0.67
CA GLY A 122 15.38 7.63 1.51
C GLY A 122 14.88 6.18 1.34
N PRO A 123 15.74 5.18 1.57
CA PRO A 123 15.40 3.77 1.39
C PRO A 123 14.33 3.26 2.37
N GLU A 124 14.22 3.86 3.56
CA GLU A 124 13.25 3.49 4.60
C GLU A 124 11.80 3.80 4.21
N LYS A 125 11.58 4.71 3.26
CA LYS A 125 10.25 5.14 2.81
C LYS A 125 9.71 4.35 1.63
N VAL A 126 10.50 3.45 1.05
CA VAL A 126 10.18 2.77 -0.20
C VAL A 126 10.04 1.28 0.03
N THR A 127 8.81 0.77 -0.10
CA THR A 127 8.49 -0.66 -0.10
C THR A 127 8.24 -1.14 -1.53
N VAL A 128 8.83 -2.27 -1.92
CA VAL A 128 8.53 -2.93 -3.20
C VAL A 128 7.65 -4.15 -2.91
N ALA A 129 6.40 -4.09 -3.36
CA ALA A 129 5.49 -5.23 -3.33
C ALA A 129 5.70 -6.09 -4.59
N ILE A 130 5.76 -7.41 -4.41
CA ILE A 130 5.98 -8.37 -5.49
C ILE A 130 4.91 -9.46 -5.37
N ASP A 131 3.97 -9.43 -6.30
CA ASP A 131 2.93 -10.44 -6.41
C ASP A 131 3.44 -11.58 -7.29
N VAL A 132 3.41 -12.82 -6.78
CA VAL A 132 3.94 -13.99 -7.50
C VAL A 132 3.00 -15.18 -7.43
N ASP A 133 3.04 -16.01 -8.47
CA ASP A 133 2.48 -17.37 -8.44
C ASP A 133 3.54 -18.39 -8.86
N GLN A 134 3.29 -19.67 -8.57
CA GLN A 134 4.18 -20.76 -8.92
C GLN A 134 4.22 -20.96 -10.43
N ASN A 135 5.44 -21.02 -10.98
CA ASN A 135 5.66 -21.35 -12.37
C ASN A 135 6.97 -22.16 -12.51
N GLU A 136 6.84 -23.48 -12.63
CA GLU A 136 7.97 -24.40 -12.76
C GLU A 136 8.80 -24.22 -14.04
N SER A 137 8.26 -23.50 -15.04
CA SER A 137 9.00 -23.21 -16.28
C SER A 137 10.06 -22.12 -16.11
N LEU A 138 10.00 -21.34 -15.02
CA LEU A 138 10.95 -20.29 -14.71
C LEU A 138 12.05 -20.79 -13.75
N PRO A 139 13.30 -20.32 -13.88
CA PRO A 139 14.40 -20.74 -13.00
C PRO A 139 14.16 -20.49 -11.50
N SER A 140 13.36 -19.48 -11.15
CA SER A 140 12.96 -19.15 -9.78
C SER A 140 11.86 -20.08 -9.23
N GLY A 141 11.13 -20.77 -10.10
CA GLY A 141 9.86 -21.44 -9.77
C GLY A 141 8.68 -20.48 -9.57
N TYR A 142 8.84 -19.18 -9.85
CA TYR A 142 7.83 -18.14 -9.63
C TYR A 142 7.75 -17.15 -10.79
N GLU A 143 6.53 -16.80 -11.18
CA GLU A 143 6.20 -15.76 -12.14
C GLU A 143 5.61 -14.54 -11.44
N VAL A 144 6.01 -13.34 -11.87
CA VAL A 144 5.54 -12.07 -11.30
C VAL A 144 4.25 -11.65 -11.98
N TYR A 145 3.25 -11.28 -11.18
CA TYR A 145 1.99 -10.71 -11.64
C TYR A 145 2.02 -9.19 -11.52
N ILE A 146 1.46 -8.52 -12.51
CA ILE A 146 1.32 -7.07 -12.55
C ILE A 146 -0.11 -6.70 -12.94
N ASP A 147 -0.57 -5.52 -12.54
CA ASP A 147 -1.94 -5.03 -12.70
C ASP A 147 -3.00 -5.92 -12.01
N GLY A 148 -2.65 -6.42 -10.82
CA GLY A 148 -3.56 -7.15 -9.94
C GLY A 148 -4.74 -6.32 -9.45
#